data_AF-A0AAW2N5C9-F1
#
_entry.id   AF-A0AAW2N5C9-F1
#
_cell.length_a   1.000
_cell.length_b   1.000
_cell.length_c   1.000
_cell.angle_alpha   90.00
_cell.angle_beta   90.00
_cell.angle_gamma   90.00
#
_symmetry.space_group_name_H-M   'P 1'
#
loop_
_entity.id
_entity.type
_entity.pdbx_description
1 polymer ?
#
loop_
_entity_poly.entity_id
_entity_poly.type
_entity_poly.pdbx_seq_one_letter_code
_entity_poly.pdbx_strand_id
1 'polypeptide(L)'
;MTCFLVPSSVCHEIDSLMSDFVWHKKGVRKIHWLAWDKVCASNEVGGLGLRKMSEFNLAMLAKQLWRVVINPDNLIVHILKQRYFQHCELQEARAVAGCSFTWSSILVSRELIAVGIWWQIGSGWQVKIWQDCWIPRPISFQLITTPNSLSLQATVVELIDGSGNWIVGLIHRIFWQEDVDAILAIPFNMGDQDVLRWHFEKHSHYSVHSGYKVLRLGLIYRAAASSLETWIREIHRSLDRANFGRALLICWFLWWTRNKLIFESVEVSAEEVIGRVWRMEASFLLFQKNARELEKTRQAHHGILLSALDG
;
A
#
# COMPACT_ATOMS: atom_id res chain seq x y z
N MET A 1 20.08 18.72 -2.35
CA MET A 1 19.24 17.90 -1.44
C MET A 1 18.24 16.98 -2.18
N THR A 2 18.50 16.58 -3.42
CA THR A 2 17.50 15.87 -4.25
C THR A 2 17.84 14.40 -4.53
N CYS A 3 19.03 13.93 -4.14
CA CYS A 3 19.56 12.61 -4.49
C CYS A 3 20.08 11.81 -3.28
N PHE A 4 19.96 12.36 -2.07
CA PHE A 4 20.38 11.72 -0.81
C PHE A 4 19.21 11.58 0.15
N LEU A 5 19.15 10.44 0.81
CA LEU A 5 18.21 10.18 1.89
C LEU A 5 18.71 10.91 3.14
N VAL A 6 17.92 11.87 3.61
CA VAL A 6 18.25 12.65 4.79
C VAL A 6 17.94 11.78 6.03
N PRO A 7 18.87 11.67 7.00
CA PRO A 7 18.63 10.94 8.23
C PRO A 7 17.35 11.42 8.94
N SER A 8 16.59 10.48 9.52
CA SER A 8 15.32 10.81 10.19
C SER A 8 15.49 11.81 11.33
N SER A 9 16.60 11.75 12.07
CA SER A 9 16.91 12.72 13.14
C SER A 9 16.99 14.16 12.62
N VAL A 10 17.68 14.36 11.50
CA VAL A 10 17.80 15.68 10.85
C VAL A 10 16.44 16.13 10.31
N CYS A 11 15.65 15.21 9.73
CA CYS A 11 14.29 15.54 9.31
C CYS A 11 13.42 15.99 10.49
N HIS A 12 13.49 15.29 11.63
CA HIS A 12 12.77 15.65 12.84
C HIS A 12 13.22 16.99 13.43
N GLU A 13 14.52 17.29 13.38
CA GLU A 13 15.06 18.57 13.81
C GLU A 13 14.52 19.72 12.93
N ILE A 14 14.52 19.54 11.61
CA ILE A 14 13.94 20.52 10.67
C ILE A 14 12.44 20.69 10.92
N ASP A 15 11.70 19.58 11.07
CA ASP A 15 10.27 19.60 11.37
C ASP A 15 9.99 20.33 12.71
N SER A 16 10.85 20.13 13.72
CA SER A 16 10.76 20.82 15.01
C SER A 16 11.00 22.32 14.86
N LEU A 17 12.04 22.72 14.13
CA LEU A 17 12.33 24.14 13.87
C LEU A 17 11.19 24.82 13.11
N MET A 18 10.60 24.13 12.13
CA MET A 18 9.43 24.64 11.40
C MET A 18 8.20 24.74 12.31
N SER A 19 7.96 23.75 13.17
CA SER A 19 6.90 23.79 14.18
C SER A 19 7.10 24.94 15.15
N ASP A 20 8.32 25.11 15.65
CA ASP A 20 8.65 26.19 16.56
C ASP A 20 8.44 27.55 15.90
N PHE A 21 8.86 27.71 14.65
CA PHE A 21 8.59 28.93 13.88
C PHE A 21 7.09 29.25 13.77
N VAL A 22 6.24 28.23 13.59
CA VAL A 22 4.78 28.40 13.47
C VAL A 22 4.14 28.77 14.81
N TRP A 23 4.54 28.13 15.90
CA TRP A 23 3.86 28.27 17.20
C TRP A 23 4.48 29.31 18.11
N HIS A 24 5.79 29.54 18.02
CA HIS A 24 6.52 30.41 18.93
C HIS A 24 6.62 31.85 18.42
N LYS A 25 6.67 32.78 19.37
CA LYS A 25 7.15 34.14 19.12
C LYS A 25 8.48 34.32 19.87
N LYS A 26 9.32 35.23 19.38
CA LYS A 26 10.64 35.49 19.96
C LYS A 26 10.55 35.69 21.48
N GLY A 27 11.23 34.82 22.24
CA GLY A 27 11.31 34.90 23.70
C GLY A 27 10.13 34.32 24.50
N VAL A 28 9.09 33.77 23.86
CA VAL A 28 7.94 33.19 24.57
C VAL A 28 7.62 31.79 24.07
N ARG A 29 7.76 30.80 24.96
CA ARG A 29 7.32 29.42 24.71
C ARG A 29 5.81 29.36 24.66
N LYS A 30 5.24 28.83 23.57
CA LYS A 30 3.79 28.69 23.40
C LYS A 30 3.39 27.22 23.30
N ILE A 31 2.15 26.94 23.68
CA ILE A 31 1.57 25.60 23.58
C ILE A 31 1.33 25.28 22.11
N HIS A 32 1.75 24.09 21.69
CA HIS A 32 1.38 23.52 20.39
C HIS A 32 -0.06 23.02 20.48
N TRP A 33 -1.00 23.79 19.93
CA TRP A 33 -2.43 23.44 19.97
C TRP A 33 -2.79 22.26 19.06
N LEU A 34 -1.96 22.00 18.05
CA LEU A 34 -2.18 20.94 17.08
C LEU A 34 -0.86 20.19 16.81
N ALA A 35 -0.95 18.86 16.70
CA ALA A 35 0.19 18.03 16.33
C ALA A 35 0.74 18.44 14.96
N TRP A 36 2.08 18.46 14.82
CA TRP A 36 2.74 18.86 13.57
C TRP A 36 2.26 18.09 12.35
N ASP A 37 2.00 16.78 12.51
CA ASP A 37 1.46 15.95 11.42
C ASP A 37 0.09 16.42 10.91
N LYS A 38 -0.76 16.97 11.77
CA LYS A 38 -2.05 17.54 11.37
C LYS A 38 -1.89 18.93 10.74
N VAL A 39 -0.92 19.72 11.22
CA VAL A 39 -0.56 21.01 10.58
C VAL A 39 -0.06 20.78 9.15
N CYS A 40 0.75 19.74 8.94
CA CYS A 40 1.27 19.35 7.63
C CYS A 40 0.24 18.64 6.73
N ALA A 41 -0.99 18.40 7.20
CA ALA A 41 -2.05 17.86 6.35
C ALA A 41 -2.40 18.86 5.23
N SER A 42 -2.98 18.37 4.13
CA SER A 42 -3.37 19.26 3.02
C SER A 42 -4.49 20.20 3.44
N ASN A 43 -4.58 21.34 2.75
CA ASN A 43 -5.66 22.31 2.97
C ASN A 43 -7.05 21.67 2.73
N GLU A 44 -7.13 20.68 1.84
CA GLU A 44 -8.37 19.92 1.54
C GLU A 44 -8.93 19.17 2.76
N VAL A 45 -8.07 18.75 3.70
CA VAL A 45 -8.46 18.07 4.94
C VAL A 45 -8.26 18.96 6.18
N GLY A 46 -8.16 20.28 5.99
CA GLY A 46 -8.11 21.26 7.08
C GLY A 46 -6.73 21.49 7.71
N GLY A 47 -5.64 21.06 7.07
CA GLY A 47 -4.27 21.41 7.46
C GLY A 47 -3.76 22.70 6.81
N LEU A 48 -2.50 23.06 7.05
CA LEU A 48 -1.82 24.23 6.45
C LEU A 48 -0.99 23.89 5.20
N GLY A 49 -0.95 22.62 4.80
CA GLY A 49 -0.18 22.19 3.63
C GLY A 49 1.33 22.31 3.77
N LEU A 50 1.83 22.45 5.00
CA LEU A 50 3.27 22.44 5.28
C LEU A 50 3.85 21.05 5.01
N ARG A 51 5.11 21.01 4.59
CA ARG A 51 5.76 19.77 4.16
C ARG A 51 6.51 19.14 5.32
N LYS A 52 6.13 17.91 5.67
CA LYS A 52 6.93 17.03 6.52
C LYS A 52 8.21 16.63 5.79
N MET A 53 9.37 16.88 6.40
CA MET A 53 10.64 16.85 5.69
C MET A 53 11.03 15.45 5.18
N SER A 54 10.78 14.40 5.97
CA SER A 54 11.11 13.02 5.60
C SER A 54 10.33 12.55 4.35
N GLU A 55 9.03 12.77 4.33
CA GLU A 55 8.15 12.46 3.20
C GLU A 55 8.49 13.32 1.98
N PHE A 56 8.81 14.59 2.18
CA PHE A 56 9.22 15.47 1.09
C PHE A 56 10.55 15.04 0.46
N ASN A 57 11.52 14.61 1.27
CA ASN A 57 12.77 14.05 0.80
C ASN A 57 12.55 12.76 0.00
N LEU A 58 11.70 11.84 0.48
CA LEU A 58 11.34 10.63 -0.25
C LEU A 58 10.68 10.92 -1.60
N ALA A 59 9.77 11.90 -1.65
CA ALA A 59 9.14 12.33 -2.91
C ALA A 59 10.16 12.95 -3.90
N MET A 60 11.20 13.62 -3.40
CA MET A 60 12.28 14.13 -4.26
C MET A 60 13.17 13.02 -4.81
N LEU A 61 13.46 11.99 -4.01
CA LEU A 61 14.21 10.81 -4.43
C LEU A 61 13.45 10.03 -5.50
N ALA A 62 12.14 9.85 -5.32
CA ALA A 62 11.27 9.24 -6.31
C ALA A 62 11.28 10.00 -7.64
N LYS A 63 11.44 11.34 -7.64
CA LYS A 63 11.61 12.08 -8.89
C LYS A 63 12.88 11.70 -9.65
N GLN A 64 13.96 11.37 -8.94
CA GLN A 64 15.19 10.89 -9.59
C GLN A 64 14.99 9.47 -10.11
N LEU A 65 14.37 8.59 -9.32
CA LEU A 65 14.07 7.23 -9.75
C LEU A 65 13.13 7.20 -10.97
N TRP A 66 12.12 8.07 -11.00
CA TRP A 66 11.22 8.25 -12.14
C TRP A 66 11.98 8.57 -13.44
N ARG A 67 13.01 9.43 -13.36
CA ARG A 67 13.85 9.75 -14.53
C ARG A 67 14.65 8.55 -15.03
N VAL A 68 15.05 7.66 -14.12
CA VAL A 68 15.72 6.40 -14.45
C VAL A 68 14.76 5.46 -15.17
N VAL A 69 13.51 5.41 -14.72
CA VAL A 69 12.47 4.54 -15.29
C VAL A 69 12.04 5.00 -16.68
N ILE A 70 11.72 6.29 -16.86
CA ILE A 70 11.09 6.77 -18.08
C ILE A 70 12.06 7.02 -19.24
N ASN A 71 13.36 7.13 -18.97
CA ASN A 71 14.39 7.37 -19.99
C ASN A 71 15.51 6.33 -19.90
N PRO A 72 15.25 5.06 -20.25
CA PRO A 72 16.23 3.99 -20.14
C PRO A 72 17.48 4.21 -21.01
N ASP A 73 17.35 4.94 -22.12
CA ASP A 73 18.41 5.18 -23.11
C ASP A 73 19.40 6.28 -22.70
N ASN A 74 19.14 6.98 -21.59
CA ASN A 74 20.07 7.99 -21.10
C ASN A 74 21.37 7.32 -20.64
N LEU A 75 22.52 7.90 -21.01
CA LEU A 75 23.85 7.40 -20.65
C LEU A 75 24.00 7.14 -19.14
N ILE A 76 23.47 8.03 -18.30
CA ILE A 76 23.51 7.87 -16.84
C ILE A 76 22.74 6.62 -16.42
N VAL A 77 21.59 6.34 -17.03
CA VAL A 77 20.78 5.16 -16.72
C VAL A 77 21.49 3.88 -17.15
N HIS A 78 22.15 3.87 -18.31
CA HIS A 78 22.99 2.75 -18.73
C HIS A 78 24.13 2.49 -17.73
N ILE A 79 24.83 3.53 -17.27
CA ILE A 79 25.90 3.40 -16.27
C ILE A 79 25.33 2.85 -14.95
N LEU A 80 24.19 3.35 -14.49
CA LEU A 80 23.53 2.86 -13.27
C LEU A 80 23.10 1.40 -13.41
N LYS A 81 22.52 1.01 -14.55
CA LYS A 81 22.13 -0.37 -14.85
C LYS A 81 23.34 -1.29 -14.82
N GLN A 82 24.40 -0.96 -15.57
CA GLN A 82 25.62 -1.77 -15.61
C GLN A 82 26.28 -1.89 -14.24
N ARG A 83 26.24 -0.84 -13.41
CA ARG A 83 26.89 -0.83 -12.10
C ARG A 83 26.09 -1.53 -11.00
N TYR A 84 24.76 -1.39 -11.00
CA TYR A 84 23.93 -1.74 -9.84
C TYR A 84 22.88 -2.82 -10.10
N PHE A 85 22.45 -3.03 -11.35
CA PHE A 85 21.41 -3.99 -11.70
C PHE A 85 21.59 -4.51 -13.14
N GLN A 86 22.77 -5.07 -13.42
CA GLN A 86 23.16 -5.47 -14.78
C GLN A 86 22.28 -6.59 -15.34
N HIS A 87 21.91 -7.55 -14.49
CA HIS A 87 21.22 -8.78 -14.86
C HIS A 87 19.78 -8.85 -14.34
N CYS A 88 19.25 -7.75 -13.82
CA CYS A 88 17.90 -7.72 -13.26
C CYS A 88 17.16 -6.43 -13.60
N GLU A 89 15.85 -6.44 -13.41
CA GLU A 89 15.04 -5.23 -13.58
C GLU A 89 15.19 -4.29 -12.37
N LEU A 90 14.84 -3.01 -12.55
CA LEU A 90 14.90 -2.02 -11.48
C LEU A 90 14.06 -2.44 -10.25
N GLN A 91 12.96 -3.16 -10.48
CA GLN A 91 12.12 -3.69 -9.42
C GLN A 91 12.86 -4.68 -8.52
N GLU A 92 13.77 -5.46 -9.09
CA GLU A 92 14.54 -6.50 -8.40
C GLU A 92 15.87 -5.99 -7.84
N ALA A 93 16.31 -4.80 -8.25
CA ALA A 93 17.56 -4.20 -7.82
C ALA A 93 17.65 -4.10 -6.28
N ARG A 94 18.78 -4.49 -5.70
CA ARG A 94 18.99 -4.40 -4.24
C ARG A 94 20.21 -3.53 -3.96
N ALA A 95 20.19 -2.85 -2.80
CA ALA A 95 21.38 -2.18 -2.30
C ALA A 95 22.36 -3.25 -1.80
N VAL A 96 23.43 -3.50 -2.56
CA VAL A 96 24.50 -4.44 -2.21
C VAL A 96 25.59 -3.71 -1.41
N ALA A 97 26.37 -4.44 -0.62
CA ALA A 97 27.56 -3.91 0.05
C ALA A 97 28.49 -3.22 -0.96
N GLY A 98 28.91 -1.99 -0.66
CA GLY A 98 29.73 -1.16 -1.57
C GLY A 98 28.93 -0.34 -2.60
N CYS A 99 27.59 -0.37 -2.57
CA CYS A 99 26.80 0.55 -3.37
C CYS A 99 27.02 2.01 -2.93
N SER A 100 26.86 2.95 -3.87
CA SER A 100 27.01 4.37 -3.52
C SER A 100 25.84 4.81 -2.64
N PHE A 101 26.12 5.71 -1.71
CA PHE A 101 25.07 6.28 -0.86
C PHE A 101 23.96 6.98 -1.67
N THR A 102 24.32 7.56 -2.81
CA THR A 102 23.36 8.14 -3.76
C THR A 102 22.41 7.08 -4.32
N TRP A 103 22.94 5.95 -4.79
CA TRP A 103 22.11 4.88 -5.34
C TRP A 103 21.21 4.25 -4.29
N SER A 104 21.76 3.91 -3.11
CA SER A 104 20.95 3.35 -2.03
C SER A 104 19.84 4.31 -1.60
N SER A 105 20.14 5.61 -1.52
CA SER A 105 19.15 6.66 -1.24
C SER A 105 18.03 6.70 -2.28
N ILE A 106 18.38 6.72 -3.57
CA ILE A 106 17.38 6.75 -4.65
C ILE A 106 16.52 5.47 -4.62
N LEU A 107 17.14 4.31 -4.37
CA LEU A 107 16.45 3.02 -4.36
C LEU A 107 15.39 2.90 -3.26
N VAL A 108 15.54 3.61 -2.13
CA VAL A 108 14.50 3.67 -1.07
C VAL A 108 13.16 4.16 -1.60
N SER A 109 13.18 5.00 -2.64
CA SER A 109 11.95 5.56 -3.24
C SER A 109 11.22 4.63 -4.20
N ARG A 110 11.70 3.40 -4.41
CA ARG A 110 11.12 2.42 -5.34
C ARG A 110 9.67 2.10 -5.06
N GLU A 111 9.32 1.88 -3.79
CA GLU A 111 7.94 1.56 -3.39
C GLU A 111 6.97 2.68 -3.74
N LEU A 112 7.38 3.94 -3.59
CA LEU A 112 6.57 5.10 -3.98
C LEU A 112 6.29 5.10 -5.49
N ILE A 113 7.30 4.80 -6.30
CA ILE A 113 7.13 4.73 -7.75
C ILE A 113 6.24 3.55 -8.14
N ALA A 114 6.46 2.37 -7.56
CA ALA A 114 5.67 1.17 -7.85
C ALA A 114 4.17 1.36 -7.61
N VAL A 115 3.78 2.18 -6.63
CA VAL A 115 2.37 2.44 -6.28
C VAL A 115 1.63 3.30 -7.31
N GLY A 116 2.33 4.17 -8.04
CA GLY A 116 1.69 5.12 -8.96
C GLY A 116 2.08 4.96 -10.41
N ILE A 117 2.96 4.01 -10.73
CA ILE A 117 3.33 3.72 -12.09
C ILE A 117 2.32 2.76 -12.73
N TRP A 118 1.97 3.04 -13.97
CA TRP A 118 1.14 2.16 -14.78
C TRP A 118 1.54 2.25 -16.25
N TRP A 119 1.20 1.22 -17.01
CA TRP A 119 1.45 1.15 -18.44
C TRP A 119 0.22 1.64 -19.22
N GLN A 120 0.46 2.63 -20.06
CA GLN A 120 -0.45 2.96 -21.14
C GLN A 120 -0.12 2.05 -22.33
N ILE A 121 -1.10 1.23 -22.73
CA ILE A 121 -0.95 0.27 -23.83
C ILE A 121 -0.86 1.00 -25.17
N GLY A 122 0.19 0.70 -25.93
CA GLY A 122 0.30 1.00 -27.35
C GLY A 122 0.30 -0.31 -28.13
N SER A 123 1.49 -0.82 -28.45
CA SER A 123 1.68 -2.06 -29.19
C SER A 123 1.54 -3.34 -28.35
N GLY A 124 1.65 -3.25 -27.02
CA GLY A 124 1.48 -4.36 -26.08
C GLY A 124 2.67 -5.31 -25.96
N TRP A 125 3.79 -5.05 -26.64
CA TRP A 125 4.97 -5.93 -26.63
C TRP A 125 5.76 -5.88 -25.34
N GLN A 126 5.77 -4.74 -24.65
CA GLN A 126 6.61 -4.54 -23.46
C GLN A 126 5.88 -4.86 -22.16
N VAL A 127 4.55 -4.93 -22.20
CA VAL A 127 3.70 -5.04 -21.01
C VAL A 127 3.37 -6.49 -20.74
N LYS A 128 3.81 -7.02 -19.60
CA LYS A 128 3.51 -8.38 -19.15
C LYS A 128 2.10 -8.41 -18.55
N ILE A 129 1.23 -9.28 -19.07
CA ILE A 129 -0.19 -9.35 -18.70
C ILE A 129 -0.36 -9.44 -17.18
N TRP A 130 0.40 -10.32 -16.53
CA TRP A 130 0.19 -10.70 -15.14
C TRP A 130 1.03 -9.93 -14.12
N GLN A 131 2.14 -9.30 -14.55
CA GLN A 131 3.12 -8.70 -13.65
C GLN A 131 3.06 -7.19 -13.64
N ASP A 132 2.61 -6.58 -14.74
CA ASP A 132 2.58 -5.14 -14.90
C ASP A 132 1.23 -4.52 -14.50
N CYS A 133 1.27 -3.26 -14.06
CA CYS A 133 0.10 -2.47 -13.75
C CYS A 133 -0.41 -1.78 -15.02
N TRP A 134 -1.37 -2.34 -15.75
CA TRP A 134 -1.84 -1.80 -17.03
C TRP A 134 -3.36 -1.71 -17.17
N ILE A 135 -4.11 -2.15 -16.16
CA ILE A 135 -5.57 -2.12 -16.16
C ILE A 135 -6.04 -0.81 -15.51
N PRO A 136 -6.96 -0.04 -16.11
CA PRO A 136 -7.42 1.24 -15.57
C PRO A 136 -8.42 1.05 -14.41
N ARG A 137 -7.95 0.46 -13.30
CA ARG A 137 -8.70 0.31 -12.04
C ARG A 137 -8.26 1.34 -11.00
N PRO A 138 -9.17 1.83 -10.15
CA PRO A 138 -8.78 2.61 -8.99
C PRO A 138 -7.83 1.82 -8.09
N ILE A 139 -6.72 2.45 -7.69
CA ILE A 139 -5.78 2.01 -6.65
C ILE A 139 -4.76 0.94 -7.09
N SER A 140 -5.18 -0.23 -7.61
CA SER A 140 -4.25 -1.34 -7.86
C SER A 140 -3.63 -1.34 -9.26
N PHE A 141 -4.36 -0.90 -10.28
CA PHE A 141 -4.01 -1.01 -11.71
C PHE A 141 -3.66 -2.42 -12.20
N GLN A 142 -3.96 -3.43 -11.38
CA GLN A 142 -3.64 -4.83 -11.62
C GLN A 142 -4.91 -5.60 -11.93
N LEU A 143 -4.72 -6.74 -12.59
CA LEU A 143 -5.75 -7.74 -12.77
C LEU A 143 -6.20 -8.29 -11.41
N ILE A 144 -7.47 -8.65 -11.35
CA ILE A 144 -8.04 -9.41 -10.23
C ILE A 144 -7.89 -10.91 -10.53
N THR A 145 -8.02 -11.27 -11.80
CA THR A 145 -7.82 -12.61 -12.35
C THR A 145 -6.43 -13.11 -12.02
N THR A 146 -6.35 -14.28 -11.40
CA THR A 146 -5.09 -14.97 -11.16
C THR A 146 -4.58 -15.68 -12.43
N PRO A 147 -3.26 -15.74 -12.68
CA PRO A 147 -2.69 -16.43 -13.82
C PRO A 147 -3.17 -17.89 -13.90
N ASN A 148 -3.77 -18.29 -15.02
CA ASN A 148 -4.40 -19.60 -15.17
C ASN A 148 -4.01 -20.35 -16.46
N SER A 149 -3.94 -19.65 -17.59
CA SER A 149 -3.92 -20.26 -18.94
C SER A 149 -2.75 -19.80 -19.79
N LEU A 150 -2.21 -18.61 -19.52
CA LEU A 150 -1.05 -18.05 -20.24
C LEU A 150 0.20 -18.12 -19.37
N SER A 151 1.36 -18.08 -20.02
CA SER A 151 2.65 -17.94 -19.35
C SER A 151 2.68 -16.68 -18.48
N LEU A 152 3.41 -16.72 -17.37
CA LEU A 152 3.68 -15.52 -16.57
C LEU A 152 4.46 -14.44 -17.34
N GLN A 153 5.13 -14.83 -18.42
CA GLN A 153 5.87 -13.93 -19.32
C GLN A 153 5.03 -13.49 -20.53
N ALA A 154 3.76 -13.90 -20.63
CA ALA A 154 2.88 -13.49 -21.71
C ALA A 154 2.67 -11.97 -21.67
N THR A 155 2.73 -11.35 -22.85
CA THR A 155 2.59 -9.89 -23.00
C THR A 155 1.26 -9.52 -23.63
N VAL A 156 0.84 -8.26 -23.45
CA VAL A 156 -0.49 -7.77 -23.86
C VAL A 156 -0.73 -7.95 -25.36
N VAL A 157 0.32 -7.99 -26.19
CA VAL A 157 0.21 -8.28 -27.63
C VAL A 157 -0.45 -9.63 -27.93
N GLU A 158 -0.33 -10.63 -27.04
CA GLU A 158 -0.99 -11.93 -27.21
C GLU A 158 -2.52 -11.84 -27.12
N LEU A 159 -3.05 -10.73 -26.58
CA LEU A 159 -4.47 -10.44 -26.50
C LEU A 159 -4.97 -9.61 -27.69
N ILE A 160 -4.08 -9.23 -28.62
CA ILE A 160 -4.36 -8.34 -29.75
C ILE A 160 -4.26 -9.14 -31.05
N ASP A 161 -5.21 -8.95 -31.96
CA ASP A 161 -5.18 -9.56 -33.28
C ASP A 161 -4.25 -8.82 -34.26
N GLY A 162 -3.97 -9.43 -35.41
CA GLY A 162 -3.13 -8.79 -36.45
C GLY A 162 -3.76 -7.54 -37.09
N SER A 163 -5.01 -7.19 -36.75
CA SER A 163 -5.70 -5.99 -37.22
C SER A 163 -5.65 -4.85 -36.19
N GLY A 164 -5.03 -5.08 -35.02
CA GLY A 164 -4.93 -4.09 -33.95
C GLY A 164 -6.17 -4.01 -33.05
N ASN A 165 -6.99 -5.06 -32.98
CA ASN A 165 -8.14 -5.14 -32.08
C ASN A 165 -7.94 -6.19 -30.99
N TRP A 166 -8.64 -6.02 -29.87
CA TRP A 166 -8.69 -7.03 -28.81
C TRP A 166 -9.31 -8.35 -29.31
N ILE A 167 -8.69 -9.49 -28.98
CA ILE A 167 -9.23 -10.83 -29.23
C ILE A 167 -10.29 -11.13 -28.18
N VAL A 168 -11.50 -10.60 -28.38
CA VAL A 168 -12.61 -10.64 -27.41
C VAL A 168 -12.88 -12.06 -26.88
N GLY A 169 -12.94 -13.06 -27.76
CA GLY A 169 -13.20 -14.45 -27.36
C GLY A 169 -12.11 -15.06 -26.47
N LEU A 170 -10.85 -14.66 -26.66
CA LEU A 170 -9.73 -15.08 -25.81
C LEU A 170 -9.80 -14.40 -24.45
N ILE A 171 -10.09 -13.10 -24.44
CA ILE A 171 -10.18 -12.28 -23.22
C ILE A 171 -11.28 -12.82 -22.29
N HIS A 172 -12.48 -13.10 -22.81
CA HIS A 172 -13.57 -13.70 -22.02
C HIS A 172 -13.24 -15.08 -21.46
N ARG A 173 -12.33 -15.83 -22.10
CA ARG A 173 -11.94 -17.17 -21.65
C ARG A 173 -10.91 -17.14 -20.54
N ILE A 174 -10.02 -16.15 -20.56
CA ILE A 174 -8.87 -16.05 -19.65
C ILE A 174 -9.24 -15.28 -18.39
N PHE A 175 -9.93 -14.15 -18.56
CA PHE A 175 -10.14 -13.15 -17.50
C PHE A 175 -11.54 -13.26 -16.88
N TRP A 176 -11.64 -12.90 -15.60
CA TRP A 176 -12.93 -12.68 -14.94
C TRP A 176 -13.65 -11.49 -15.54
N GLN A 177 -14.98 -11.46 -15.42
CA GLN A 177 -15.82 -10.48 -16.12
C GLN A 177 -15.42 -9.02 -15.79
N GLU A 178 -15.04 -8.75 -14.55
CA GLU A 178 -14.56 -7.43 -14.10
C GLU A 178 -13.27 -7.00 -14.80
N ASP A 179 -12.40 -7.96 -15.15
CA ASP A 179 -11.21 -7.77 -15.96
C ASP A 179 -11.51 -7.61 -17.44
N VAL A 180 -12.43 -8.39 -17.97
CA VAL A 180 -12.87 -8.27 -19.36
C VAL A 180 -13.38 -6.87 -19.67
N ASP A 181 -14.32 -6.36 -18.87
CA ASP A 181 -14.95 -5.06 -19.12
C ASP A 181 -13.92 -3.92 -19.09
N ALA A 182 -12.94 -4.00 -18.18
CA ALA A 182 -11.89 -3.00 -18.08
C ALA A 182 -10.89 -3.09 -19.24
N ILE A 183 -10.49 -4.30 -19.65
CA ILE A 183 -9.55 -4.51 -20.76
C ILE A 183 -10.17 -3.98 -22.06
N LEU A 184 -11.41 -4.37 -22.36
CA LEU A 184 -12.10 -3.98 -23.58
C LEU A 184 -12.38 -2.46 -23.66
N ALA A 185 -12.42 -1.78 -22.52
CA ALA A 185 -12.56 -0.33 -22.45
C ALA A 185 -11.25 0.45 -22.71
N ILE A 186 -10.09 -0.22 -22.77
CA ILE A 186 -8.79 0.44 -23.01
C ILE A 186 -8.69 0.82 -24.49
N PRO A 187 -8.58 2.13 -24.82
CA PRO A 187 -8.21 2.54 -26.16
C PRO A 187 -6.70 2.36 -26.35
N PHE A 188 -6.30 1.75 -27.46
CA PHE A 188 -4.90 1.63 -27.85
C PHE A 188 -4.75 1.72 -29.37
N ASN A 189 -3.55 2.07 -29.82
CA ASN A 189 -3.16 1.99 -31.23
C ASN A 189 -1.91 1.13 -31.33
N MET A 190 -1.93 0.13 -32.22
CA MET A 190 -0.79 -0.79 -32.41
C MET A 190 0.48 -0.07 -32.91
N GLY A 191 0.32 1.08 -33.58
CA GLY A 191 1.44 1.90 -34.07
C GLY A 191 2.16 2.71 -32.98
N ASP A 192 1.55 2.84 -31.80
CA ASP A 192 2.14 3.57 -30.68
C ASP A 192 3.04 2.65 -29.84
N GLN A 193 4.04 3.21 -29.18
CA GLN A 193 4.86 2.46 -28.22
C GLN A 193 4.14 2.36 -26.87
N ASP A 194 4.44 1.29 -26.13
CA ASP A 194 3.99 1.17 -24.74
C ASP A 194 4.72 2.22 -23.88
N VAL A 195 3.98 2.95 -23.05
CA VAL A 195 4.54 4.07 -22.27
C VAL A 195 4.22 3.93 -20.80
N LEU A 196 5.24 4.05 -19.95
CA LEU A 196 5.08 4.17 -18.51
C LEU A 196 4.58 5.57 -18.12
N ARG A 197 3.50 5.58 -17.34
CA ARG A 197 2.78 6.78 -16.93
C ARG A 197 2.64 6.84 -15.41
N TRP A 198 2.52 8.04 -14.89
CA TRP A 198 2.24 8.30 -13.48
C TRP A 198 0.75 8.58 -13.29
N HIS A 199 0.06 7.80 -12.47
CA HIS A 199 -1.39 7.88 -12.33
C HIS A 199 -1.87 9.16 -11.64
N PHE A 200 -1.16 9.63 -10.60
CA PHE A 200 -1.66 10.68 -9.70
C PHE A 200 -1.46 12.12 -10.22
N GLU A 201 -1.32 12.31 -11.54
CA GLU A 201 -1.15 13.62 -12.17
C GLU A 201 -1.86 13.65 -13.53
N LYS A 202 -2.51 14.76 -13.87
CA LYS A 202 -3.28 14.90 -15.13
C LYS A 202 -2.44 14.73 -16.38
N HIS A 203 -1.17 15.14 -16.33
CA HIS A 203 -0.22 15.01 -17.45
C HIS A 203 0.52 13.67 -17.46
N SER A 204 0.15 12.75 -16.56
CA SER A 204 0.72 11.41 -16.47
C SER A 204 2.24 11.35 -16.26
N HIS A 205 2.82 12.43 -15.73
CA HIS A 205 4.24 12.54 -15.39
C HIS A 205 4.38 12.77 -13.88
N TYR A 206 5.38 12.12 -13.29
CA TYR A 206 5.65 12.28 -11.86
C TYR A 206 6.09 13.71 -11.52
N SER A 207 5.41 14.31 -10.54
CA SER A 207 5.84 15.54 -9.88
C SER A 207 6.18 15.26 -8.41
N VAL A 208 7.07 16.07 -7.82
CA VAL A 208 7.35 15.93 -6.36
C VAL A 208 6.07 16.16 -5.55
N HIS A 209 5.19 17.04 -6.05
CA HIS A 209 3.91 17.32 -5.43
C HIS A 209 2.98 16.10 -5.44
N SER A 210 2.82 15.44 -6.59
CA SER A 210 1.98 14.23 -6.70
C SER A 210 2.52 13.08 -5.85
N GLY A 211 3.83 12.83 -5.88
CA GLY A 211 4.44 11.80 -5.03
C GLY A 211 4.31 12.10 -3.53
N TYR A 212 4.45 13.37 -3.15
CA TYR A 212 4.18 13.79 -1.77
C TYR A 212 2.72 13.56 -1.37
N LYS A 213 1.77 13.84 -2.26
CA LYS A 213 0.34 13.55 -2.02
C LYS A 213 0.09 12.05 -1.80
N VAL A 214 0.73 11.18 -2.60
CA VAL A 214 0.66 9.72 -2.44
C VAL A 214 1.16 9.27 -1.07
N LEU A 215 2.28 9.84 -0.60
CA LEU A 215 2.82 9.58 0.75
C LEU A 215 1.85 10.02 1.85
N ARG A 216 1.30 11.24 1.74
CA ARG A 216 0.36 11.80 2.72
C ARG A 216 -0.96 11.04 2.79
N LEU A 217 -1.43 10.51 1.66
CA LEU A 217 -2.61 9.64 1.61
C LEU A 217 -2.34 8.23 2.14
N GLY A 218 -1.08 7.92 2.49
CA GLY A 218 -0.67 6.61 2.99
C GLY A 218 -0.81 5.50 1.96
N LEU A 219 -0.81 5.82 0.66
CA LEU A 219 -1.08 4.85 -0.39
C LEU A 219 0.02 3.79 -0.52
N ILE A 220 1.26 4.10 -0.17
CA ILE A 220 2.33 3.09 -0.05
C ILE A 220 1.97 2.06 1.01
N TYR A 221 1.55 2.52 2.18
CA TYR A 221 1.16 1.64 3.28
C TYR A 221 -0.13 0.87 2.97
N ARG A 222 -1.04 1.41 2.16
CA ARG A 222 -2.25 0.72 1.70
C ARG A 222 -1.98 -0.30 0.60
N ALA A 223 -1.05 -0.04 -0.31
CA ALA A 223 -0.58 -1.01 -1.29
C ALA A 223 0.21 -2.15 -0.63
N ALA A 224 1.04 -1.82 0.38
CA ALA A 224 1.68 -2.80 1.28
C ALA A 224 0.71 -3.42 2.31
N ALA A 225 -0.50 -2.87 2.46
CA ALA A 225 -1.61 -3.47 3.21
C ALA A 225 -2.26 -4.65 2.48
N SER A 226 -1.71 -5.05 1.34
CA SER A 226 -1.84 -6.40 0.80
C SER A 226 -1.33 -7.49 1.77
N SER A 227 -0.57 -7.13 2.82
CA SER A 227 -0.30 -8.03 3.94
C SER A 227 -1.43 -7.98 4.98
N LEU A 228 -1.89 -9.16 5.42
CA LEU A 228 -2.89 -9.34 6.47
C LEU A 228 -2.57 -8.52 7.74
N GLU A 229 -1.28 -8.40 8.08
CA GLU A 229 -0.81 -7.69 9.28
C GLU A 229 -1.14 -6.19 9.25
N THR A 230 -0.98 -5.55 8.08
CA THR A 230 -1.24 -4.12 7.91
C THR A 230 -2.74 -3.82 7.84
N TRP A 231 -3.53 -4.69 7.22
CA TRP A 231 -5.00 -4.62 7.28
C TRP A 231 -5.53 -4.79 8.71
N ILE A 232 -5.01 -5.77 9.46
CA ILE A 232 -5.36 -5.98 10.88
C ILE A 232 -5.05 -4.73 11.71
N ARG A 233 -3.87 -4.10 11.50
CA ARG A 233 -3.48 -2.88 12.22
C ARG A 233 -4.39 -1.69 11.91
N GLU A 234 -4.84 -1.56 10.67
CA GLU A 234 -5.72 -0.45 10.28
C GLU A 234 -7.13 -0.63 10.85
N ILE A 235 -7.69 -1.85 10.80
CA ILE A 235 -8.98 -2.14 11.43
C ILE A 235 -8.90 -1.92 12.94
N HIS A 236 -7.82 -2.34 13.59
CA HIS A 236 -7.60 -2.10 15.02
C HIS A 236 -7.57 -0.61 15.38
N ARG A 237 -7.10 0.26 14.46
CA ARG A 237 -7.10 1.73 14.67
C ARG A 237 -8.48 2.35 14.44
N SER A 238 -9.26 1.78 13.54
CA SER A 238 -10.56 2.32 13.11
C SER A 238 -11.76 1.85 13.95
N LEU A 239 -11.67 0.67 14.58
CA LEU A 239 -12.73 0.07 15.38
C LEU A 239 -12.38 0.07 16.86
N ASP A 240 -13.39 0.17 17.72
CA ASP A 240 -13.24 -0.12 19.13
C ASP A 240 -12.95 -1.61 19.37
N ARG A 241 -12.49 -1.95 20.58
CA ARG A 241 -12.04 -3.32 20.89
C ARG A 241 -13.13 -4.39 20.67
N ALA A 242 -14.39 -4.02 20.89
CA ALA A 242 -15.53 -4.92 20.68
C ALA A 242 -15.79 -5.17 19.19
N ASN A 243 -15.85 -4.13 18.36
CA ASN A 243 -16.11 -4.31 16.93
C ASN A 243 -14.89 -4.86 16.18
N PHE A 244 -13.67 -4.60 16.65
CA PHE A 244 -12.46 -5.24 16.13
C PHE A 244 -12.51 -6.77 16.31
N GLY A 245 -12.92 -7.25 17.49
CA GLY A 245 -13.10 -8.68 17.75
C GLY A 245 -14.14 -9.32 16.82
N ARG A 246 -15.29 -8.65 16.60
CA ARG A 246 -16.32 -9.10 15.65
C ARG A 246 -15.79 -9.18 14.23
N ALA A 247 -15.05 -8.18 13.76
CA ALA A 247 -14.48 -8.16 12.42
C ALA A 247 -13.53 -9.35 12.18
N LEU A 248 -12.67 -9.67 13.15
CA LEU A 248 -11.79 -10.84 13.07
C LEU A 248 -12.57 -12.16 13.05
N LEU A 249 -13.63 -12.29 13.87
CA LEU A 249 -14.50 -13.47 13.88
C LEU A 249 -15.20 -13.67 12.52
N ILE A 250 -15.72 -12.60 11.94
CA ILE A 250 -16.36 -12.63 10.60
C ILE A 250 -15.35 -13.11 9.56
N CYS A 251 -14.14 -12.53 9.53
CA CYS A 251 -13.10 -12.95 8.58
C CYS A 251 -12.66 -14.40 8.77
N TRP A 252 -12.55 -14.86 10.02
CA TRP A 252 -12.27 -16.26 10.33
C TRP A 252 -13.35 -17.20 9.77
N PHE A 253 -14.63 -16.87 9.99
CA PHE A 253 -15.73 -17.72 9.51
C PHE A 253 -15.92 -17.66 7.99
N LEU A 254 -15.65 -16.52 7.35
CA LEU A 254 -15.61 -16.43 5.88
C LEU A 254 -14.50 -17.30 5.30
N TRP A 255 -13.30 -17.25 5.88
CA TRP A 255 -12.19 -18.12 5.50
C TRP A 255 -12.51 -19.60 5.73
N TRP A 256 -13.10 -19.94 6.88
CA TRP A 256 -13.52 -21.30 7.21
C TRP A 256 -14.57 -21.82 6.22
N THR A 257 -15.57 -21.00 5.89
CA THR A 257 -16.63 -21.33 4.92
C THR A 257 -16.05 -21.59 3.54
N ARG A 258 -15.14 -20.71 3.09
CA ARG A 258 -14.41 -20.90 1.83
C ARG A 258 -13.65 -22.23 1.81
N ASN A 259 -12.97 -22.58 2.90
CA ASN A 259 -12.19 -23.82 2.98
C ASN A 259 -13.06 -25.07 3.08
N LYS A 260 -14.19 -25.02 3.78
CA LYS A 260 -15.22 -26.06 3.79
C LYS A 260 -15.74 -26.34 2.37
N LEU A 261 -15.98 -25.28 1.60
CA LEU A 261 -16.40 -25.42 0.20
C LEU A 261 -15.27 -26.04 -0.65
N ILE A 262 -14.05 -25.51 -0.56
CA ILE A 262 -12.92 -25.93 -1.40
C ILE A 262 -12.45 -27.37 -1.10
N PHE A 263 -12.35 -27.75 0.18
CA PHE A 263 -11.73 -29.02 0.58
C PHE A 263 -12.73 -30.11 0.92
N GLU A 264 -13.95 -29.76 1.31
CA GLU A 264 -14.97 -30.73 1.73
C GLU A 264 -16.22 -30.70 0.83
N SER A 265 -16.30 -29.79 -0.15
CA SER A 265 -17.47 -29.59 -1.02
C SER A 265 -18.77 -29.33 -0.25
N VAL A 266 -18.66 -28.77 0.96
CA VAL A 266 -19.80 -28.42 1.80
C VAL A 266 -20.10 -26.94 1.64
N GLU A 267 -21.28 -26.63 1.08
CA GLU A 267 -21.82 -25.27 1.10
C GLU A 267 -22.40 -24.93 2.46
N VAL A 268 -22.05 -23.75 2.97
CA VAL A 268 -22.56 -23.21 4.23
C VAL A 268 -23.27 -21.89 3.92
N SER A 269 -24.51 -21.75 4.38
CA SER A 269 -25.30 -20.55 4.12
C SER A 269 -24.79 -19.33 4.91
N ALA A 270 -25.03 -18.13 4.37
CA ALA A 270 -24.67 -16.89 5.06
C ALA A 270 -25.35 -16.76 6.44
N GLU A 271 -26.59 -17.26 6.58
CA GLU A 271 -27.31 -17.28 7.85
C GLU A 271 -26.61 -18.16 8.90
N GLU A 272 -26.07 -19.31 8.49
CA GLU A 272 -25.34 -20.19 9.39
C GLU A 272 -24.02 -19.56 9.84
N VAL A 273 -23.30 -18.90 8.91
CA VAL A 273 -22.07 -18.15 9.22
C VAL A 273 -22.35 -17.06 10.25
N ILE A 274 -23.38 -16.25 10.02
CA ILE A 274 -23.79 -15.18 10.93
C ILE A 274 -24.16 -15.79 12.30
N GLY A 275 -24.99 -16.83 12.32
CA GLY A 275 -25.37 -17.51 13.56
C GLY A 275 -24.18 -18.07 14.36
N ARG A 276 -23.14 -18.57 13.69
CA ARG A 276 -21.89 -19.01 14.33
C ARG A 276 -21.09 -17.86 14.93
N VAL A 277 -20.99 -16.71 14.23
CA VAL A 277 -20.35 -15.49 14.74
C VAL A 277 -21.03 -15.05 16.04
N TRP A 278 -22.36 -14.93 16.06
CA TRP A 278 -23.12 -14.50 17.24
C TRP A 278 -22.94 -15.44 18.44
N ARG A 279 -22.98 -16.77 18.22
CA ARG A 279 -22.77 -17.76 19.30
C ARG A 279 -21.36 -17.67 19.89
N MET A 280 -20.36 -17.47 19.05
CA MET A 280 -18.97 -17.39 19.50
C MET A 280 -18.70 -16.07 20.23
N GLU A 281 -19.32 -14.98 19.78
CA GLU A 281 -19.30 -13.70 20.49
C GLU A 281 -19.94 -13.80 21.88
N ALA A 282 -21.13 -14.41 21.98
CA ALA A 282 -21.82 -14.60 23.26
C ALA A 282 -20.97 -15.43 24.25
N SER A 283 -20.35 -16.51 23.76
CA SER A 283 -19.44 -17.35 24.55
C SER A 283 -18.23 -16.56 25.05
N PHE A 284 -17.66 -15.70 24.20
CA PHE A 284 -16.50 -14.88 24.55
C PHE A 284 -16.84 -13.81 25.60
N LEU A 285 -18.00 -13.15 25.48
CA LEU A 285 -18.48 -12.19 26.49
C LEU A 285 -18.73 -12.86 27.85
N LEU A 286 -19.32 -14.06 27.85
CA LEU A 286 -19.52 -14.83 29.07
C LEU A 286 -18.17 -15.21 29.72
N PHE A 287 -17.20 -15.66 28.92
CA PHE A 287 -15.87 -15.96 29.39
C PHE A 287 -15.18 -14.73 30.02
N GLN A 288 -15.25 -13.57 29.38
CA GLN A 288 -14.70 -12.32 29.93
C GLN A 288 -15.36 -11.93 31.25
N LYS A 289 -16.69 -12.09 31.37
CA LYS A 289 -17.41 -11.82 32.61
C LYS A 289 -16.92 -12.73 33.73
N ASN A 290 -16.80 -14.03 33.46
CA ASN A 290 -16.31 -15.01 34.44
C ASN A 290 -14.87 -14.73 34.85
N ALA A 291 -13.99 -14.34 33.92
CA ALA A 291 -12.62 -13.97 34.21
C ALA A 291 -12.52 -12.76 35.13
N ARG A 292 -13.34 -11.71 34.90
CA ARG A 292 -13.39 -10.53 35.79
C ARG A 292 -13.88 -10.86 37.19
N GLU A 293 -14.86 -11.74 37.32
CA GLU A 293 -15.33 -12.19 38.63
C GLU A 293 -14.26 -12.98 39.38
N LEU A 294 -13.51 -13.86 38.69
CA LEU A 294 -12.36 -14.57 39.28
C LEU A 294 -11.23 -13.64 39.72
N GLU A 295 -11.00 -12.54 38.99
CA GLU A 295 -9.99 -11.54 39.36
C GLU A 295 -10.40 -10.77 40.61
N LYS A 296 -11.69 -10.40 40.73
CA LYS A 296 -12.24 -9.76 41.93
C LYS A 296 -12.16 -10.66 43.15
N THR A 297 -12.51 -11.95 43.01
CA THR A 297 -12.40 -12.90 44.13
C THR A 297 -10.95 -13.08 44.55
N ARG A 298 -10.01 -13.20 43.58
CA ARG A 298 -8.58 -13.26 43.86
C ARG A 298 -8.07 -12.02 44.61
N GLN A 299 -8.46 -10.82 44.20
CA GLN A 299 -8.09 -9.57 44.89
C GLN A 299 -8.69 -9.49 46.29
N ALA A 300 -9.95 -9.92 46.48
CA ALA A 300 -10.59 -9.99 47.79
C ALA A 300 -9.87 -10.96 48.72
N HIS A 301 -9.53 -12.16 48.25
CA HIS A 301 -8.76 -13.14 49.02
C HIS A 301 -7.34 -12.63 49.36
N HIS A 302 -6.69 -11.91 48.45
CA HIS A 302 -5.37 -11.33 48.70
C HIS A 302 -5.44 -10.19 49.74
N GLY A 303 -6.47 -9.34 49.69
CA GLY A 303 -6.69 -8.30 50.70
C GLY A 303 -6.98 -8.87 52.09
N ILE A 304 -7.75 -9.97 52.18
CA ILE A 304 -8.02 -10.67 53.44
C ILE A 304 -6.73 -11.26 54.02
N LEU A 305 -5.88 -11.88 53.20
CA LEU A 305 -4.59 -12.44 53.64
C LEU A 305 -3.63 -11.36 54.15
N LEU A 306 -3.58 -10.19 53.50
CA LEU A 306 -2.76 -9.06 53.96
C LEU A 306 -3.27 -8.51 55.29
N SER A 307 -4.59 -8.34 55.44
CA SER A 307 -5.19 -7.89 56.71
C SER A 307 -5.01 -8.85 57.89
N ALA A 308 -4.81 -10.15 57.62
CA ALA A 308 -4.57 -11.18 58.63
C ALA A 308 -3.08 -11.32 59.01
N LEU A 309 -2.16 -10.74 58.23
CA LEU A 309 -0.72 -10.74 58.51
C LEU A 309 -0.25 -9.45 59.21
N ASP A 310 -1.02 -8.36 59.08
CA ASP A 310 -0.72 -7.04 59.67
C ASP A 310 -1.39 -6.80 61.05
N GLY A 311 -2.03 -7.81 61.65
CA GLY A 311 -2.67 -7.74 62.98
C GLY A 311 -2.10 -8.75 63.96
#